data_AF-A0A9D4DXW5-F1
#
_entry.id   AF-A0A9D4DXW5-F1
#
_cell.length_a   1.000
_cell.length_b   1.000
_cell.length_c   1.000
_cell.angle_alpha   90.00
_cell.angle_beta   90.00
_cell.angle_gamma   90.00
#
_symmetry.space_group_name_H-M   'P 1'
#
loop_
_entity.id
_entity.type
_entity.pdbx_description
1 polymer ?
#
loop_
_entity_poly.entity_id
_entity_poly.type
_entity_poly.pdbx_seq_one_letter_code
_entity_poly.pdbx_strand_id
1 'polypeptide(L)'
;MRDGGLQGKVEDKGEQHDKHHLDITMNGEKPEEVTNFKYLGTTLSKDGTSTIEVLMRIAMATTAMALLSRLWTSSSASPPCTGSKSSSKSSFFL
;
A
#
# COMPACT_ATOMS: atom_id res chain seq x y z
N MET A 1 44.00 20.48 0.82
CA MET A 1 43.18 21.25 -0.15
C MET A 1 42.29 20.26 -0.87
N ARG A 2 40.96 20.34 -0.65
CA ARG A 2 39.84 19.67 -1.37
C ARG A 2 39.90 18.12 -1.29
N ASP A 3 38.83 17.38 -1.04
CA ASP A 3 37.53 17.27 -1.71
C ASP A 3 36.47 16.90 -0.66
N GLY A 4 35.18 17.24 -0.73
CA GLY A 4 34.26 17.36 -1.85
C GLY A 4 32.94 16.76 -1.34
N GLY A 5 32.08 17.60 -0.76
CA GLY A 5 30.82 17.17 -0.16
C GLY A 5 29.82 16.68 -1.22
N LEU A 6 29.36 15.44 -1.09
CA LEU A 6 28.22 14.94 -1.84
C LEU A 6 26.94 15.40 -1.13
N GLN A 7 26.47 16.59 -1.52
CA GLN A 7 25.16 17.08 -1.15
C GLN A 7 24.15 16.37 -2.06
N GLY A 8 23.53 15.30 -1.53
CA GLY A 8 22.40 14.64 -2.17
C GLY A 8 21.24 15.63 -2.28
N LYS A 9 21.13 16.26 -3.45
CA LYS A 9 19.99 17.09 -3.83
C LYS A 9 18.81 16.14 -4.07
N VAL A 10 17.99 15.91 -3.04
CA VAL A 10 16.61 15.44 -3.23
C VAL A 10 15.89 16.58 -3.94
N GLU A 11 15.94 16.55 -5.27
CA GLU A 11 15.04 17.35 -6.09
C GLU A 11 13.65 16.75 -5.89
N ASP A 12 12.90 17.38 -5.00
CA ASP A 12 11.45 17.30 -4.98
C ASP A 12 10.97 17.78 -6.35
N LYS A 13 10.74 16.82 -7.26
CA LYS A 13 10.10 17.10 -8.54
C LYS A 13 8.66 17.44 -8.22
N GLY A 14 8.42 18.73 -7.99
CA GLY A 14 7.09 19.29 -7.95
C GLY A 14 6.33 18.81 -9.17
N GLU A 15 5.36 17.95 -8.92
CA GLU A 15 4.43 17.40 -9.90
C GLU A 15 3.77 18.59 -10.62
N GLN A 16 4.18 18.84 -11.86
CA GLN A 16 3.48 19.79 -12.72
C GLN A 16 2.12 19.17 -13.03
N HIS A 17 1.09 19.61 -12.31
CA HIS A 17 -0.31 19.34 -12.63
C HIS A 17 -0.60 19.95 -14.02
N ASP A 18 -0.47 19.13 -15.05
CA ASP A 18 -0.98 19.45 -16.37
C ASP A 18 -2.51 19.60 -16.24
N LYS A 19 -2.98 20.85 -16.30
CA LYS A 19 -4.41 21.14 -16.26
C LYS A 19 -4.99 20.83 -17.62
N HIS A 20 -5.23 19.55 -17.88
CA HIS A 20 -6.25 19.16 -18.85
C HIS A 20 -7.57 19.76 -18.38
N HIS A 21 -7.93 20.93 -18.90
CA HIS A 21 -9.23 21.55 -18.67
C HIS A 21 -10.29 20.70 -19.38
N LEU A 22 -10.72 19.64 -18.71
CA LEU A 22 -11.86 18.85 -19.14
C LEU A 22 -13.11 19.71 -18.89
N ASP A 23 -13.78 20.13 -19.96
CA ASP A 23 -15.05 20.83 -19.88
C ASP A 23 -16.16 19.81 -19.59
N ILE A 24 -16.29 19.44 -18.32
CA ILE A 24 -17.27 18.48 -17.85
C ILE A 24 -18.59 19.22 -17.63
N THR A 25 -19.63 18.80 -18.35
CA THR A 25 -21.01 19.27 -18.17
C THR A 25 -21.92 18.11 -17.82
N MET A 26 -22.82 18.32 -16.87
CA MET A 26 -23.88 17.37 -16.50
C MET A 26 -25.21 18.02 -16.86
N ASN A 27 -25.95 17.43 -17.81
CA ASN A 27 -27.23 17.94 -18.31
C ASN A 27 -27.16 19.39 -18.84
N GLY A 28 -26.01 19.79 -19.40
CA GLY A 28 -25.78 21.15 -19.90
C GLY A 28 -25.40 22.17 -18.83
N GLU A 29 -25.31 21.76 -17.56
CA GLU A 29 -24.84 22.60 -16.46
C GLU A 29 -23.42 22.23 -16.03
N LYS A 30 -22.67 23.22 -15.56
CA LYS A 30 -21.31 23.03 -15.05
C LYS A 30 -21.39 22.60 -13.57
N PRO A 31 -20.78 21.47 -13.18
CA PRO A 31 -20.77 21.05 -11.78
C PRO A 31 -20.09 22.08 -10.88
N GLU A 32 -20.63 22.27 -9.67
CA GLU A 32 -20.03 23.13 -8.65
C GLU A 32 -18.77 22.47 -8.06
N GLU A 33 -17.69 23.24 -7.91
CA GLU A 33 -16.48 22.80 -7.21
C GLU A 33 -16.76 22.76 -5.70
N VAL A 34 -16.68 21.57 -5.11
CA VAL A 34 -16.80 21.39 -3.66
C VAL A 34 -15.42 21.39 -2.99
N THR A 35 -15.31 22.07 -1.85
CA THR A 35 -14.05 22.15 -1.09
C THR A 35 -13.73 20.86 -0.36
N ASN A 36 -14.76 20.14 0.09
CA ASN A 36 -14.65 18.88 0.82
C ASN A 36 -15.62 17.86 0.22
N PHE A 37 -15.11 16.68 -0.11
CA PHE A 37 -15.90 15.60 -0.66
C PHE A 37 -15.65 14.32 0.14
N LYS A 38 -16.71 13.68 0.64
CA LYS A 38 -16.58 12.42 1.37
C LYS A 38 -16.63 11.24 0.42
N TYR A 39 -15.55 10.48 0.33
CA TYR A 39 -15.44 9.31 -0.53
C TYR A 39 -14.82 8.13 0.21
N LEU A 40 -15.47 6.96 0.18
CA LEU A 40 -14.98 5.74 0.86
C LEU A 40 -14.59 5.97 2.34
N GLY A 41 -15.33 6.87 2.99
CA GLY A 41 -15.11 7.26 4.38
C GLY A 41 -13.88 8.13 4.63
N THR A 42 -13.18 8.60 3.60
CA THR A 42 -12.17 9.66 3.73
C THR A 42 -12.71 10.99 3.23
N THR A 43 -12.15 12.09 3.73
CA THR A 43 -12.48 13.44 3.24
C THR A 43 -11.41 13.88 2.25
N LEU A 44 -11.81 14.03 1.00
CA LEU A 44 -11.00 14.66 -0.03
C LEU A 44 -11.16 16.17 0.08
N SER A 45 -10.12 16.83 0.56
CA SER A 45 -9.98 18.30 0.52
C SER A 45 -8.92 18.68 -0.51
N LYS A 46 -9.01 19.91 -1.02
CA LYS A 46 -8.00 20.53 -1.89
C LYS A 46 -6.61 20.58 -1.26
N ASP A 47 -6.55 20.55 0.08
CA ASP A 47 -5.32 20.63 0.87
C ASP A 47 -4.61 19.28 1.04
N GLY A 48 -5.11 18.21 0.41
CA GLY A 48 -4.49 16.87 0.48
C GLY A 48 -4.73 16.11 1.79
N THR A 49 -5.74 16.52 2.57
CA THR A 49 -6.06 15.96 3.90
C THR A 49 -6.31 14.44 3.88
N SER A 50 -6.71 13.89 2.72
CA SER A 50 -6.95 12.45 2.56
C SER A 50 -5.70 11.58 2.80
N THR A 51 -4.50 12.10 2.57
CA THR A 51 -3.25 11.35 2.71
C THR A 51 -3.06 10.81 4.14
N ILE A 52 -3.39 11.61 5.15
CA ILE A 52 -3.25 11.22 6.56
C ILE A 52 -4.18 10.05 6.90
N GLU A 53 -5.45 10.14 6.49
CA GLU A 53 -6.45 9.11 6.76
C GLU A 53 -6.12 7.80 6.05
N VAL A 54 -5.63 7.87 4.81
CA VAL A 54 -5.19 6.70 4.03
C VAL A 54 -4.00 6.02 4.70
N LEU A 55 -2.97 6.79 5.08
CA LEU A 55 -1.79 6.26 5.77
C LEU A 55 -2.16 5.60 7.11
N MET A 56 -3.09 6.20 7.86
CA MET A 56 -3.57 5.63 9.12
C MET A 56 -4.21 4.26 8.91
N ARG A 57 -5.06 4.10 7.89
CA ARG A 57 -5.69 2.80 7.56
C ARG A 57 -4.66 1.75 7.15
N ILE A 58 -3.66 2.14 6.37
CA ILE A 58 -2.57 1.24 5.97
C ILE A 58 -1.79 0.78 7.21
N ALA A 59 -1.44 1.69 8.12
CA ALA A 59 -0.72 1.36 9.35
C ALA A 59 -1.52 0.38 10.24
N MET A 60 -2.82 0.63 10.40
CA MET A 60 -3.71 -0.27 11.15
C MET A 60 -3.80 -1.66 10.52
N ALA A 61 -4.03 -1.74 9.21
CA ALA A 61 -4.12 -3.01 8.49
C ALA A 61 -2.80 -3.79 8.58
N THR A 62 -1.66 -3.10 8.43
CA THR A 62 -0.33 -3.69 8.56
C THR A 62 -0.12 -4.28 9.95
N THR A 63 -0.51 -3.55 10.99
CA THR A 63 -0.42 -4.02 12.38
C THR A 63 -1.28 -5.26 12.61
N ALA A 64 -2.53 -5.25 12.16
CA ALA A 64 -3.43 -6.40 12.29
C ALA A 64 -2.87 -7.66 11.58
N MET A 65 -2.34 -7.49 10.37
CA MET A 65 -1.73 -8.59 9.60
C MET A 65 -0.46 -9.13 10.25
N ALA A 66 0.37 -8.26 10.82
CA ALA A 66 1.56 -8.68 11.57
C ALA A 66 1.18 -9.50 12.81
N LEU A 67 0.14 -9.09 13.55
CA LEU A 67 -0.38 -9.84 14.69
C LEU A 67 -0.90 -11.22 14.27
N LEU A 68 -1.69 -11.28 13.18
CA LEU A 68 -2.22 -12.53 12.66
C LEU A 68 -1.11 -13.49 12.21
N SER A 69 -0.12 -12.97 11.50
CA SER A 69 1.05 -13.74 11.05
C SER A 69 1.80 -14.34 12.23
N ARG A 70 1.96 -13.58 13.32
CA ARG A 70 2.58 -14.06 14.55
C ARG A 70 1.75 -15.15 15.23
N LEU A 71 0.43 -15.00 15.28
CA LEU A 71 -0.46 -16.01 15.86
C LEU A 71 -0.40 -17.33 15.08
N TRP A 72 -0.48 -17.27 13.75
CA TRP A 72 -0.42 -18.46 12.89
C TRP A 72 0.92 -19.18 12.96
N THR A 73 2.03 -18.46 13.10
CA THR A 73 3.36 -19.06 13.26
C THR A 73 3.62 -19.56 14.68
N SER A 74 3.00 -18.95 15.69
CA SER A 74 3.07 -19.40 17.09
C SER A 74 2.23 -20.65 17.36
N SER A 75 1.15 -20.84 16.61
CA SER A 75 0.38 -22.08 16.57
C SER A 75 1.05 -23.02 15.58
N SER A 76 2.17 -23.64 15.97
CA SER A 76 2.67 -24.85 15.34
C SER A 76 1.67 -26.00 15.56
N ALA A 77 0.51 -25.92 14.91
CA ALA A 77 -0.23 -27.10 14.50
C ALA A 77 0.60 -27.76 13.39
N SER A 78 1.73 -28.36 13.77
CA SER A 78 2.28 -29.45 12.99
C SER A 78 1.13 -30.45 12.82
N PRO A 79 0.73 -30.82 11.60
CA PRO A 79 -0.22 -31.92 11.46
C PRO A 79 0.37 -33.13 12.22
N PRO A 80 -0.43 -33.90 12.96
CA PRO A 80 0.06 -35.10 13.63
C PRO A 80 0.42 -36.14 12.56
N CYS A 81 1.62 -36.02 12.01
CA CYS A 81 2.22 -37.05 11.17
C CYS A 81 2.70 -38.18 12.10
N THR A 82 1.76 -38.99 12.57
CA THR A 82 2.08 -40.36 12.99
C THR A 82 2.06 -41.21 11.73
N GLY A 83 3.24 -41.57 11.23
CA GLY A 83 3.34 -42.28 9.96
C GLY A 83 4.78 -42.65 9.61
N SER A 84 5.27 -43.66 10.31
CA SER A 84 6.28 -44.67 9.93
C SER A 84 7.32 -44.32 8.86
N LYS A 85 8.60 -44.46 9.25
CA LYS A 85 9.73 -44.64 8.33
C LYS A 85 9.39 -45.71 7.26
N SER A 86 9.46 -45.34 5.99
CA SER A 86 9.60 -46.29 4.89
C SER A 86 10.56 -45.68 3.86
N SER A 87 11.80 -46.14 3.92
CA SER A 87 12.82 -45.87 2.90
C SER A 87 12.39 -46.55 1.60
N SER A 88 12.09 -45.77 0.57
CA SER A 88 11.99 -46.30 -0.80
C SER A 88 12.77 -45.37 -1.71
N LYS A 89 14.03 -45.75 -1.98
CA LYS A 89 14.87 -45.10 -2.98
C LYS A 89 14.33 -45.49 -4.36
N SER A 90 13.55 -44.61 -4.99
CA SER A 90 13.15 -44.79 -6.39
C SER A 90 14.21 -44.16 -7.28
N SER A 91 15.08 -45.01 -7.85
CA SER A 91 15.93 -44.64 -8.98
C SER A 91 15.04 -44.25 -10.15
N PHE A 92 15.19 -43.04 -10.66
CA PHE A 92 14.77 -42.68 -12.02
C PHE A 92 16.04 -42.33 -12.80
N PHE A 93 16.50 -43.31 -13.57
CA PHE A 93 17.31 -43.08 -14.77
C PHE A 93 16.37 -43.25 -15.95
N LEU A 94 16.22 -42.19 -16.75
CA LEU A 94 16.10 -42.20 -18.21
C LEU A 94 16.39 -40.78 -18.69
#